data_AF-A0A7C6ZV04-F1
#
_entry.id   AF-A0A7C6ZV04-F1
#
_cell.length_a   1.000
_cell.length_b   1.000
_cell.length_c   1.000
_cell.angle_alpha   90.00
_cell.angle_beta   90.00
_cell.angle_gamma   90.00
#
_symmetry.space_group_name_H-M   'P 1'
#
loop_
_entity.id
_entity.type
_entity.pdbx_description
1 polymer ?
#
loop_
_entity_poly.entity_id
_entity_poly.type
_entity_poly.pdbx_seq_one_letter_code
_entity_poly.pdbx_strand_id
1 'polypeptide(L)'
;MTDAAIPEANDAATRPAPIPARRFGLHWRPAPLHPAALDVMISGLINVQVWADQSFWRPAALWAGMAGVLAAGGALERTDWRVLALALLLVDVLWGAVWRLAGGRNLLLPLAPRAAQPQVWLPYLQPESPAARIFAGSHHDLWPLVFRVGAPTVLLALLAAGVLGIEALSLTIIVVTLTVLGWTVRHTLHHIPIVLASLVSIGLPWLLLLWQYTDENTALALGVAMAGLWTLHHWGEVRIRADGLDAIAMLLLAASELGLCVLLILGQAPLWLAAIVLLLLPTWLAIVQGRAVGRQMQPLWLLAMLLSALAVGQMN
;
A
#
# COMPACT_ATOMS: atom_id res chain seq x y z
N MET A 1 -49.79 6.15 63.10
CA MET A 1 -48.33 6.37 63.15
C MET A 1 -47.82 6.30 61.73
N THR A 2 -47.78 7.48 61.12
CA THR A 2 -47.07 7.82 59.90
C THR A 2 -45.59 7.55 60.08
N ASP A 3 -44.93 6.91 59.12
CA ASP A 3 -43.79 7.57 58.49
C ASP A 3 -43.42 7.01 57.12
N ALA A 4 -43.05 7.94 56.27
CA ALA A 4 -42.88 7.84 54.82
C ALA A 4 -41.60 7.08 54.44
N ALA A 5 -41.68 6.39 53.31
CA ALA A 5 -40.52 5.94 52.56
C ALA A 5 -39.74 7.14 52.00
N ILE A 6 -38.44 7.19 52.28
CA ILE A 6 -37.47 8.05 51.60
C ILE A 6 -36.64 7.13 50.68
N PRO A 7 -36.67 7.29 49.35
CA PRO A 7 -35.67 6.67 48.50
C PRO A 7 -34.40 7.53 48.54
N GLU A 8 -33.34 6.99 49.14
CA GLU A 8 -32.01 7.59 49.13
C GLU A 8 -31.47 7.55 47.69
N ALA A 9 -31.44 8.72 47.05
CA ALA A 9 -30.80 8.94 45.76
C ALA A 9 -29.30 8.72 45.91
N ASN A 10 -28.81 7.59 45.41
CA ASN A 10 -27.37 7.29 45.41
C ASN A 10 -26.71 7.98 44.21
N ASP A 11 -26.42 9.27 44.38
CA ASP A 11 -25.51 10.05 43.54
C ASP A 11 -24.07 9.55 43.73
N ALA A 12 -23.70 8.49 43.01
CA ALA A 12 -22.31 8.10 42.82
C ALA A 12 -21.83 8.58 41.44
N ALA A 13 -21.47 9.86 41.38
CA ALA A 13 -20.75 10.46 40.27
C ALA A 13 -19.48 9.65 39.93
N THR A 14 -19.43 9.17 38.69
CA THR A 14 -18.24 8.98 37.83
C THR A 14 -16.88 9.05 38.53
N ARG A 15 -16.39 7.92 39.05
CA ARG A 15 -14.95 7.74 39.24
C ARG A 15 -14.31 7.46 37.88
N PRO A 16 -13.35 8.27 37.39
CA PRO A 16 -12.60 7.90 36.20
C PRO A 16 -11.81 6.63 36.47
N ALA A 17 -11.92 5.66 35.56
CA ALA A 17 -11.13 4.43 35.62
C ALA A 17 -9.64 4.76 35.68
N PRO A 18 -8.83 4.03 36.47
CA PRO A 18 -7.39 4.28 36.53
C PRO A 18 -6.76 4.06 35.16
N ILE A 19 -5.97 5.05 34.73
CA ILE A 19 -5.15 5.00 33.51
C ILE A 19 -4.26 3.75 33.59
N PRO A 20 -4.27 2.84 32.59
CA PRO A 20 -3.41 1.67 32.63
C PRO A 20 -1.95 2.11 32.62
N ALA A 21 -1.21 1.68 33.65
CA ALA A 21 0.20 1.99 33.83
C ALA A 21 1.02 1.53 32.61
N ARG A 22 1.81 2.47 32.05
CA ARG A 22 2.86 2.24 31.05
C ARG A 22 3.80 1.12 31.54
N ARG A 23 3.59 -0.10 31.06
CA ARG A 23 4.63 -1.15 31.07
C ARG A 23 5.26 -1.18 29.68
N PHE A 24 6.51 -0.73 29.60
CA PHE A 24 7.40 -1.01 28.48
C PHE A 24 7.71 -2.52 28.49
N GLY A 25 6.77 -3.32 27.99
CA GLY A 25 6.98 -4.72 27.68
C GLY A 25 7.17 -4.87 26.18
N LEU A 26 8.40 -5.16 25.75
CA LEU A 26 8.69 -5.71 24.43
C LEU A 26 8.02 -7.09 24.31
N HIS A 27 6.73 -7.09 24.02
CA HIS A 27 5.97 -8.30 23.75
C HIS A 27 5.94 -8.51 22.24
N TRP A 28 6.86 -9.35 21.75
CA TRP A 28 6.75 -9.98 20.44
C TRP A 28 5.58 -10.98 20.45
N ARG A 29 4.35 -10.48 20.39
CA ARG A 29 3.18 -11.31 20.09
C ARG A 29 2.94 -11.27 18.58
N PRO A 30 2.80 -12.42 17.89
CA PRO A 30 2.28 -12.43 16.54
C PRO A 30 0.83 -11.90 16.59
N ALA A 31 0.63 -10.70 16.05
CA ALA A 31 -0.69 -10.12 15.95
C ALA A 31 -1.52 -10.96 14.97
N PRO A 32 -2.77 -11.34 15.31
CA PRO A 32 -3.68 -11.92 14.34
C PRO A 32 -3.86 -10.94 13.16
N LEU A 33 -3.96 -11.48 11.94
CA LEU A 33 -4.11 -10.75 10.67
C LEU A 33 -4.90 -9.45 10.86
N HIS A 34 -4.17 -8.33 10.91
CA HIS A 34 -4.77 -7.05 11.20
C HIS A 34 -5.59 -6.56 10.00
N PRO A 35 -6.80 -6.01 10.20
CA PRO A 35 -7.67 -5.57 9.11
C PRO A 35 -6.97 -4.55 8.19
N ALA A 36 -6.02 -3.76 8.70
CA ALA A 36 -5.20 -2.85 7.90
C ALA A 36 -4.34 -3.54 6.82
N ALA A 37 -3.86 -4.76 7.06
CA ALA A 37 -3.08 -5.53 6.07
C ALA A 37 -3.98 -6.16 4.99
N LEU A 38 -5.22 -6.44 5.35
CA LEU A 38 -6.28 -6.84 4.43
C LEU A 38 -6.81 -5.63 3.65
N ASP A 39 -6.91 -4.44 4.27
CA ASP A 39 -7.34 -3.18 3.64
C ASP A 39 -6.39 -2.70 2.56
N VAL A 40 -5.11 -3.07 2.61
CA VAL A 40 -4.15 -2.80 1.52
C VAL A 40 -4.47 -3.61 0.25
N MET A 41 -5.31 -4.67 0.33
CA MET A 41 -5.53 -5.63 -0.75
C MET A 41 -7.01 -5.81 -1.18
N ILE A 42 -7.97 -5.11 -0.58
CA ILE A 42 -9.42 -5.32 -0.79
C ILE A 42 -10.04 -4.00 -1.32
N SER A 43 -10.48 -3.92 -2.59
CA SER A 43 -11.87 -4.13 -3.01
C SER A 43 -12.11 -3.62 -4.46
N GLY A 44 -12.09 -4.50 -5.48
CA GLY A 44 -12.33 -4.08 -6.87
C GLY A 44 -13.82 -4.08 -7.26
N LEU A 45 -14.29 -2.98 -7.85
CA LEU A 45 -15.61 -2.89 -8.49
C LEU A 45 -15.46 -3.26 -9.98
N ILE A 46 -15.95 -4.43 -10.39
CA ILE A 46 -16.00 -4.93 -11.79
C ILE A 46 -14.61 -5.21 -12.42
N ASN A 47 -13.88 -6.26 -11.98
CA ASN A 47 -12.74 -6.94 -12.64
C ASN A 47 -11.60 -6.14 -13.32
N VAL A 48 -11.67 -4.80 -13.36
CA VAL A 48 -10.66 -3.83 -13.72
C VAL A 48 -10.26 -3.22 -12.38
N GLN A 49 -9.11 -3.64 -11.89
CA GLN A 49 -8.70 -3.40 -10.51
C GLN A 49 -7.66 -2.30 -10.53
N VAL A 50 -8.12 -1.06 -10.40
CA VAL A 50 -7.25 0.12 -10.24
C VAL A 50 -6.77 0.13 -8.80
N TRP A 51 -5.48 0.34 -8.59
CA TRP A 51 -4.88 0.29 -7.26
C TRP A 51 -5.26 1.50 -6.37
N ALA A 52 -5.98 2.46 -6.93
CA ALA A 52 -6.66 3.58 -6.26
C ALA A 52 -7.84 3.18 -5.34
N ASP A 53 -8.01 1.88 -5.07
CA ASP A 53 -9.19 1.15 -4.56
C ASP A 53 -9.82 1.66 -3.24
N GLN A 54 -9.25 2.65 -2.54
CA GLN A 54 -9.84 3.23 -1.32
C GLN A 54 -9.78 4.76 -1.23
N SER A 55 -8.87 5.39 -1.97
CA SER A 55 -8.67 6.84 -1.98
C SER A 55 -7.76 7.17 -3.14
N PHE A 56 -8.28 7.95 -4.09
CA PHE A 56 -7.49 8.50 -5.20
C PHE A 56 -6.22 9.25 -4.72
N TRP A 57 -6.26 9.77 -3.49
CA TRP A 57 -5.20 10.57 -2.89
C TRP A 57 -4.10 9.75 -2.18
N ARG A 58 -4.14 8.41 -2.27
CA ARG A 58 -3.12 7.56 -1.66
C ARG A 58 -1.88 7.46 -2.57
N PRO A 59 -0.65 7.52 -2.02
CA PRO A 59 0.54 7.09 -2.75
C PRO A 59 0.37 5.62 -3.21
N ALA A 60 0.26 5.44 -4.53
CA ALA A 60 -0.03 4.18 -5.19
C ALA A 60 0.80 4.07 -6.48
N ALA A 61 0.75 2.93 -7.15
CA ALA A 61 1.59 2.62 -8.30
C ALA A 61 1.42 3.63 -9.45
N LEU A 62 0.19 4.07 -9.76
CA LEU A 62 -0.04 5.16 -10.71
C LEU A 62 0.74 6.43 -10.35
N TRP A 63 0.61 6.90 -9.12
CA TRP A 63 1.25 8.14 -8.68
C TRP A 63 2.76 8.01 -8.55
N ALA A 64 3.25 6.84 -8.16
CA ALA A 64 4.67 6.55 -8.14
C ALA A 64 5.27 6.51 -9.56
N GLY A 65 4.54 5.96 -10.54
CA GLY A 65 4.90 6.06 -11.94
C GLY A 65 4.96 7.51 -12.42
N MET A 66 3.94 8.32 -12.09
CA MET A 66 3.94 9.75 -12.39
C MET A 66 5.10 10.48 -11.71
N ALA A 67 5.42 10.15 -10.46
CA ALA A 67 6.58 10.69 -9.78
C ALA A 67 7.89 10.28 -10.48
N GLY A 68 8.00 9.06 -11.02
CA GLY A 68 9.10 8.65 -11.88
C GLY A 68 9.27 9.54 -13.12
N VAL A 69 8.17 9.85 -13.82
CA VAL A 69 8.18 10.77 -14.97
C VAL A 69 8.61 12.18 -14.56
N LEU A 70 8.07 12.69 -13.44
CA LEU A 70 8.43 14.02 -12.94
C LEU A 70 9.90 14.10 -12.54
N ALA A 71 10.42 13.06 -11.88
CA ALA A 71 11.83 12.98 -11.48
C ALA A 71 12.80 12.87 -12.66
N ALA A 72 12.34 12.33 -13.79
CA ALA A 72 13.11 12.30 -15.02
C ALA A 72 13.32 13.68 -15.66
N GLY A 73 12.58 14.72 -15.22
CA GLY A 73 12.70 16.08 -15.76
C GLY A 73 12.10 16.28 -17.17
N GLY A 74 11.53 15.22 -17.75
CA GLY A 74 10.96 15.25 -19.09
C GLY A 74 9.76 16.20 -19.18
N ALA A 75 9.81 17.15 -20.12
CA ALA A 75 8.65 17.94 -20.47
C ALA A 75 7.53 16.98 -20.93
N LEU A 76 6.42 16.94 -20.19
CA LEU A 76 5.22 16.17 -20.54
C LEU A 76 4.77 16.40 -21.99
N GLU A 77 5.14 17.54 -22.59
CA GLU A 77 4.87 17.89 -23.99
C GLU A 77 5.64 17.04 -25.03
N ARG A 78 6.82 16.50 -24.69
CA ARG A 78 7.61 15.62 -25.58
C ARG A 78 7.32 14.14 -25.38
N THR A 79 6.50 13.81 -24.38
CA THR A 79 6.18 12.44 -24.01
C THR A 79 5.10 11.90 -24.93
N ASP A 80 5.34 10.74 -25.57
CA ASP A 80 4.27 10.04 -26.28
C ASP A 80 3.23 9.55 -25.25
N TRP A 81 2.08 10.22 -25.24
CA TRP A 81 1.00 9.95 -24.30
C TRP A 81 0.53 8.49 -24.36
N ARG A 82 0.68 7.80 -25.51
CA ARG A 82 0.27 6.40 -25.66
C ARG A 82 1.20 5.47 -24.88
N VAL A 83 2.50 5.73 -24.95
CA VAL A 83 3.53 4.99 -24.20
C VAL A 83 3.35 5.24 -22.71
N LEU A 84 3.15 6.50 -22.31
CA LEU A 84 2.87 6.85 -20.92
C LEU A 84 1.59 6.18 -20.40
N ALA A 85 0.49 6.24 -21.15
CA ALA A 85 -0.77 5.62 -20.77
C ALA A 85 -0.63 4.09 -20.63
N LEU A 86 0.10 3.45 -21.55
CA LEU A 86 0.37 2.01 -21.49
C LEU A 86 1.27 1.65 -20.29
N ALA A 87 2.28 2.46 -19.98
CA ALA A 87 3.15 2.27 -18.82
C ALA A 87 2.36 2.41 -17.51
N LEU A 88 1.51 3.44 -17.38
CA LEU A 88 0.66 3.61 -16.21
C LEU A 88 -0.39 2.49 -16.09
N LEU A 89 -0.96 2.02 -17.21
CA LEU A 89 -1.86 0.86 -17.23
C LEU A 89 -1.14 -0.42 -16.75
N LEU A 90 0.08 -0.65 -17.24
CA LEU A 90 0.90 -1.79 -16.84
C LEU A 90 1.17 -1.74 -15.33
N VAL A 91 1.59 -0.59 -14.83
CA VAL A 91 2.07 -0.43 -13.47
C VAL A 91 0.95 -0.40 -12.42
N ASP A 92 -0.17 0.24 -12.71
CA ASP A 92 -1.27 0.34 -11.74
C ASP A 92 -2.25 -0.84 -11.84
N VAL A 93 -2.67 -1.18 -13.06
CA VAL A 93 -3.71 -2.20 -13.27
C VAL A 93 -3.11 -3.59 -13.39
N LEU A 94 -2.15 -3.80 -14.29
CA LEU A 94 -1.66 -5.15 -14.60
C LEU A 94 -0.74 -5.68 -13.49
N TRP A 95 0.25 -4.91 -13.05
CA TRP A 95 1.11 -5.28 -11.91
C TRP A 95 0.32 -5.40 -10.63
N GLY A 96 -0.67 -4.55 -10.43
CA GLY A 96 -1.59 -4.65 -9.31
C GLY A 96 -2.38 -5.95 -9.30
N ALA A 97 -2.92 -6.35 -10.46
CA ALA A 97 -3.62 -7.61 -10.64
C ALA A 97 -2.70 -8.82 -10.46
N VAL A 98 -1.46 -8.76 -10.97
CA VAL A 98 -0.43 -9.79 -10.73
C VAL A 98 -0.14 -9.90 -9.23
N TRP A 99 0.15 -8.81 -8.54
CA TRP A 99 0.45 -8.81 -7.10
C TRP A 99 -0.66 -9.39 -6.24
N ARG A 100 -1.93 -9.19 -6.62
CA ARG A 100 -3.08 -9.79 -5.92
C ARG A 100 -3.11 -11.31 -5.98
N LEU A 101 -2.38 -11.95 -6.90
CA LEU A 101 -2.20 -13.41 -6.89
C LEU A 101 -1.48 -13.87 -5.61
N ALA A 102 -0.58 -13.05 -5.05
CA ALA A 102 0.00 -13.29 -3.72
C ALA A 102 -1.07 -13.30 -2.62
N GLY A 103 -2.20 -12.63 -2.90
CA GLY A 103 -3.37 -12.52 -2.08
C GLY A 103 -4.26 -13.78 -2.00
N GLY A 104 -4.06 -14.78 -2.86
CA GLY A 104 -4.88 -15.99 -2.89
C GLY A 104 -6.37 -15.74 -3.17
N ARG A 105 -7.20 -16.77 -3.00
CA ARG A 105 -8.62 -16.76 -3.41
C ARG A 105 -9.45 -15.62 -2.79
N ASN A 106 -9.24 -15.32 -1.52
CA ASN A 106 -10.01 -14.28 -0.80
C ASN A 106 -9.77 -12.86 -1.33
N LEU A 107 -8.68 -12.66 -2.07
CA LEU A 107 -8.33 -11.37 -2.67
C LEU A 107 -8.56 -11.33 -4.18
N LEU A 108 -8.64 -12.48 -4.85
CA LEU A 108 -8.96 -12.55 -6.29
C LEU A 108 -10.47 -12.55 -6.55
N LEU A 109 -11.25 -13.06 -5.59
CA LEU A 109 -12.69 -12.96 -5.54
C LEU A 109 -13.05 -12.23 -4.25
N PRO A 110 -13.06 -10.89 -4.21
CA PRO A 110 -13.60 -10.14 -3.09
C PRO A 110 -15.12 -10.28 -3.09
N LEU A 111 -15.62 -11.50 -2.88
CA LEU A 111 -16.99 -11.69 -2.43
C LEU A 111 -17.03 -10.99 -1.08
N ALA A 112 -17.77 -9.88 -1.00
CA ALA A 112 -17.84 -9.06 0.20
C ALA A 112 -18.05 -9.97 1.43
N PRO A 113 -17.23 -9.86 2.49
CA PRO A 113 -17.42 -10.65 3.72
C PRO A 113 -18.74 -10.31 4.45
N ARG A 114 -19.58 -9.42 3.89
CA ARG A 114 -20.90 -9.05 4.40
C ARG A 114 -22.06 -9.94 3.94
N ALA A 115 -21.83 -10.97 3.13
CA ALA A 115 -22.90 -11.88 2.67
C ALA A 115 -22.75 -13.34 3.15
N ALA A 116 -21.91 -13.61 4.15
CA ALA A 116 -21.72 -14.94 4.72
C ALA A 116 -22.32 -15.09 6.13
N GLN A 117 -23.33 -14.30 6.48
CA GLN A 117 -24.39 -14.85 7.32
C GLN A 117 -25.42 -15.43 6.35
N PRO A 118 -25.53 -16.77 6.24
CA PRO A 118 -26.52 -17.37 5.38
C PRO A 118 -27.90 -17.06 5.98
N GLN A 119 -28.51 -15.96 5.54
CA GLN A 119 -29.90 -15.63 5.88
C GLN A 119 -30.87 -16.66 5.29
N VAL A 120 -30.40 -17.49 4.34
CA VAL A 120 -31.16 -18.60 3.76
C VAL A 120 -30.45 -19.92 4.07
N TRP A 121 -31.05 -20.71 4.96
CA TRP A 121 -30.54 -21.99 5.42
C TRP A 121 -30.87 -23.09 4.41
N LEU A 122 -30.11 -23.16 3.32
CA LEU A 122 -30.23 -24.23 2.34
C LEU A 122 -29.42 -25.46 2.82
N PRO A 123 -30.04 -26.65 2.98
CA PRO A 123 -29.37 -27.83 3.54
C PRO A 123 -28.09 -28.24 2.80
N TYR A 124 -27.99 -27.95 1.51
CA TYR A 124 -26.85 -28.27 0.66
C TYR A 124 -25.72 -27.21 0.68
N LEU A 125 -25.88 -26.12 1.45
CA LEU A 125 -24.81 -25.16 1.74
C LEU A 125 -24.16 -25.42 3.12
N GLN A 126 -24.58 -26.48 3.82
CA GLN A 126 -23.94 -26.88 5.08
C GLN A 126 -22.49 -27.29 4.83
N PRO A 127 -21.53 -26.93 5.71
CA PRO A 127 -20.09 -27.22 5.55
C PRO A 127 -19.78 -28.70 5.28
N GLU A 128 -20.59 -29.60 5.83
CA GLU A 128 -20.44 -31.06 5.71
C GLU A 128 -21.13 -31.66 4.47
N SER A 129 -21.82 -30.85 3.67
CA SER A 129 -22.58 -31.38 2.53
C SER A 129 -21.67 -31.71 1.33
N PRO A 130 -22.01 -32.74 0.52
CA PRO A 130 -21.25 -33.08 -0.70
C PRO A 130 -21.17 -31.92 -1.69
N ALA A 131 -22.25 -31.14 -1.81
CA ALA A 131 -22.31 -29.96 -2.66
C ALA A 131 -21.38 -28.86 -2.13
N ALA A 132 -21.37 -28.59 -0.81
CA ALA A 132 -20.39 -27.68 -0.23
C ALA A 132 -18.96 -28.18 -0.44
N ARG A 133 -18.66 -29.48 -0.37
CA ARG A 133 -17.30 -29.96 -0.69
C ARG A 133 -16.89 -29.71 -2.14
N ILE A 134 -17.82 -29.79 -3.09
CA ILE A 134 -17.58 -29.56 -4.52
C ILE A 134 -17.49 -28.06 -4.84
N PHE A 135 -18.37 -27.23 -4.26
CA PHE A 135 -18.45 -25.78 -4.53
C PHE A 135 -17.60 -24.92 -3.59
N ALA A 136 -17.41 -25.33 -2.34
CA ALA A 136 -16.55 -24.61 -1.40
C ALA A 136 -15.11 -24.69 -1.86
N GLY A 137 -14.70 -25.73 -2.62
CA GLY A 137 -13.38 -25.87 -3.22
C GLY A 137 -12.30 -25.87 -2.16
N SER A 138 -11.54 -26.96 -2.03
CA SER A 138 -10.47 -27.02 -1.03
C SER A 138 -9.62 -25.74 -1.11
N HIS A 139 -9.30 -25.10 0.02
CA HIS A 139 -8.43 -23.91 0.03
C HIS A 139 -7.02 -24.19 -0.55
N HIS A 140 -6.78 -25.42 -1.00
CA HIS A 140 -5.57 -25.94 -1.61
C HIS A 140 -5.67 -26.11 -3.14
N ASP A 141 -6.86 -26.02 -3.76
CA ASP A 141 -7.03 -26.07 -5.22
C ASP A 141 -6.67 -24.73 -5.87
N LEU A 142 -5.36 -24.48 -5.94
CA LEU A 142 -4.76 -23.27 -6.50
C LEU A 142 -4.70 -23.31 -8.03
N TRP A 143 -4.57 -24.51 -8.61
CA TRP A 143 -4.38 -24.70 -10.04
C TRP A 143 -5.49 -24.10 -10.92
N PRO A 144 -6.79 -24.26 -10.60
CA PRO A 144 -7.84 -23.65 -11.41
C PRO A 144 -7.80 -22.13 -11.38
N LEU A 145 -7.40 -21.54 -10.24
CA LEU A 145 -7.30 -20.08 -10.06
C LEU A 145 -6.10 -19.51 -10.83
N VAL A 146 -4.96 -20.20 -10.75
CA VAL A 146 -3.74 -19.87 -11.48
C VAL A 146 -3.99 -19.92 -12.99
N PHE A 147 -4.62 -20.97 -13.51
CA PHE A 147 -4.85 -21.08 -14.95
C PHE A 147 -5.97 -20.20 -15.50
N ARG A 148 -7.03 -19.93 -14.73
CA ARG A 148 -8.17 -19.13 -15.20
C ARG A 148 -7.97 -17.63 -15.06
N VAL A 149 -7.20 -17.20 -14.07
CA VAL A 149 -7.05 -15.77 -13.73
C VAL A 149 -5.59 -15.36 -13.73
N GLY A 150 -4.72 -16.13 -13.09
CA GLY A 150 -3.30 -15.79 -12.96
C GLY A 150 -2.56 -15.74 -14.30
N ALA A 151 -2.61 -16.83 -15.06
CA ALA A 151 -1.88 -16.97 -16.32
C ALA A 151 -2.30 -15.93 -17.38
N PRO A 152 -3.61 -15.68 -17.62
CA PRO A 152 -4.02 -14.62 -18.54
C PRO A 152 -3.54 -13.23 -18.11
N THR A 153 -3.58 -12.94 -16.80
CA THR A 153 -3.14 -11.63 -16.26
C THR A 153 -1.64 -11.44 -16.42
N VAL A 154 -0.84 -12.45 -16.08
CA VAL A 154 0.61 -12.42 -16.25
C VAL A 154 0.98 -12.33 -17.73
N LEU A 155 0.30 -13.07 -18.60
CA LEU A 155 0.52 -13.00 -20.04
C LEU A 155 0.23 -11.60 -20.58
N LEU A 156 -0.89 -10.99 -20.20
CA LEU A 156 -1.24 -9.63 -20.60
C LEU A 156 -0.22 -8.60 -20.10
N ALA A 157 0.26 -8.74 -18.86
CA ALA A 157 1.32 -7.89 -18.30
C ALA A 157 2.62 -8.02 -19.11
N LEU A 158 3.04 -9.25 -19.45
CA LEU A 158 4.23 -9.51 -20.25
C LEU A 158 4.10 -8.97 -21.68
N LEU A 159 2.91 -9.05 -22.29
CA LEU A 159 2.65 -8.49 -23.62
C LEU A 159 2.72 -6.96 -23.60
N ALA A 160 2.06 -6.31 -22.65
CA ALA A 160 2.12 -4.86 -22.49
C ALA A 160 3.56 -4.38 -22.21
N ALA A 161 4.28 -5.10 -21.35
CA ALA A 161 5.69 -4.83 -21.07
C ALA A 161 6.58 -5.04 -22.31
N GLY A 162 6.35 -6.09 -23.09
CA GLY A 162 7.08 -6.35 -24.33
C GLY A 162 6.91 -5.24 -25.37
N VAL A 163 5.76 -4.55 -25.40
CA VAL A 163 5.52 -3.38 -26.24
C VAL A 163 6.29 -2.15 -25.74
N LEU A 164 6.43 -1.99 -24.41
CA LEU A 164 7.15 -0.87 -23.80
C LEU A 164 8.68 -1.02 -23.85
N GLY A 165 9.20 -2.25 -23.95
CA GLY A 165 10.62 -2.54 -24.12
C GLY A 165 11.22 -3.45 -23.06
N ILE A 166 12.54 -3.64 -23.12
CA ILE A 166 13.25 -4.62 -22.28
C ILE A 166 13.21 -4.27 -20.79
N GLU A 167 13.26 -2.98 -20.44
CA GLU A 167 13.19 -2.52 -19.05
C GLU A 167 11.82 -2.79 -18.42
N ALA A 168 10.75 -2.60 -19.19
CA ALA A 168 9.40 -2.96 -18.74
C ALA A 168 9.26 -4.46 -18.55
N LEU A 169 9.83 -5.26 -19.45
CA LEU A 169 9.79 -6.71 -19.38
C LEU A 169 10.56 -7.23 -18.16
N SER A 170 11.77 -6.71 -17.91
CA SER A 170 12.61 -7.12 -16.78
C SER A 170 11.93 -6.79 -15.44
N LEU A 171 11.39 -5.59 -15.28
CA LEU A 171 10.66 -5.19 -14.08
C LEU A 171 9.35 -5.98 -13.91
N THR A 172 8.65 -6.31 -15.00
CA THR A 172 7.45 -7.17 -14.93
C THR A 172 7.79 -8.58 -14.45
N ILE A 173 8.90 -9.16 -14.93
CA ILE A 173 9.40 -10.45 -14.43
C ILE A 173 9.75 -10.37 -12.94
N ILE A 174 10.35 -9.26 -12.49
CA ILE A 174 10.60 -9.02 -11.06
C ILE A 174 9.28 -8.97 -10.29
N VAL A 175 8.25 -8.24 -10.76
CA VAL A 175 6.94 -8.20 -10.10
C VAL A 175 6.30 -9.58 -10.00
N VAL A 176 6.36 -10.39 -11.04
CA VAL A 176 5.88 -11.79 -11.01
C VAL A 176 6.65 -12.61 -9.96
N THR A 177 7.97 -12.46 -9.91
CA THR A 177 8.83 -13.16 -8.94
C THR A 177 8.51 -12.72 -7.51
N LEU A 178 8.37 -11.42 -7.27
CA LEU A 178 7.97 -10.88 -5.97
C LEU A 178 6.58 -11.37 -5.57
N THR A 179 5.66 -11.50 -6.52
CA THR A 179 4.31 -12.03 -6.28
C THR A 179 4.37 -13.48 -5.82
N VAL A 180 5.18 -14.32 -6.47
CA VAL A 180 5.42 -15.71 -6.04
C VAL A 180 6.04 -15.72 -4.64
N LEU A 181 7.03 -14.88 -4.37
CA LEU A 181 7.65 -14.76 -3.05
C LEU A 181 6.64 -14.31 -1.98
N GLY A 182 5.83 -13.29 -2.27
CA GLY A 182 4.79 -12.79 -1.39
C GLY A 182 3.72 -13.85 -1.10
N TRP A 183 3.37 -14.62 -2.13
CA TRP A 183 2.52 -15.80 -1.98
C TRP A 183 3.15 -16.82 -1.02
N THR A 184 4.39 -17.24 -1.27
CA THR A 184 5.09 -18.22 -0.44
C THR A 184 5.18 -17.76 1.01
N VAL A 185 5.71 -16.56 1.25
CA VAL A 185 5.87 -15.98 2.60
C VAL A 185 4.55 -15.95 3.36
N ARG A 186 3.46 -15.57 2.69
CA ARG A 186 2.15 -15.53 3.34
C ARG A 186 1.65 -16.92 3.74
N HIS A 187 1.86 -17.92 2.89
CA HIS A 187 1.37 -19.28 3.15
C HIS A 187 2.29 -20.07 4.10
N THR A 188 3.57 -19.69 4.22
CA THR A 188 4.53 -20.33 5.14
C THR A 188 4.61 -19.63 6.50
N LEU A 189 4.57 -18.29 6.53
CA LEU A 189 4.77 -17.49 7.75
C LEU A 189 3.49 -16.82 8.26
N HIS A 190 2.36 -16.96 7.56
CA HIS A 190 1.07 -16.31 7.88
C HIS A 190 1.15 -14.77 8.00
N HIS A 191 2.18 -14.15 7.42
CA HIS A 191 2.42 -12.70 7.45
C HIS A 191 2.46 -12.14 6.01
N ILE A 192 1.93 -10.92 5.83
CA ILE A 192 2.06 -10.21 4.55
C ILE A 192 3.37 -9.41 4.57
N PRO A 193 4.30 -9.66 3.65
CA PRO A 193 5.57 -8.94 3.63
C PRO A 193 5.36 -7.51 3.11
N ILE A 194 5.11 -6.58 4.04
CA ILE A 194 4.79 -5.16 3.75
C ILE A 194 5.87 -4.53 2.86
N VAL A 195 7.15 -4.90 3.04
CA VAL A 195 8.25 -4.41 2.19
C VAL A 195 8.07 -4.77 0.72
N LEU A 196 7.59 -5.98 0.41
CA LEU A 196 7.34 -6.39 -0.97
C LEU A 196 6.17 -5.62 -1.56
N ALA A 197 5.13 -5.38 -0.75
CA ALA A 197 4.02 -4.53 -1.15
C ALA A 197 4.51 -3.11 -1.46
N SER A 198 5.41 -2.54 -0.65
CA SER A 198 6.00 -1.21 -0.89
C SER A 198 6.85 -1.13 -2.16
N LEU A 199 7.62 -2.18 -2.46
CA LEU A 199 8.41 -2.24 -3.68
C LEU A 199 7.51 -2.29 -4.92
N VAL A 200 6.50 -3.15 -4.92
CA VAL A 200 5.54 -3.24 -6.02
C VAL A 200 4.69 -1.99 -6.11
N SER A 201 4.51 -1.26 -5.00
CA SER A 201 3.62 -0.09 -4.96
C SER A 201 4.22 1.25 -5.29
N ILE A 202 5.49 1.42 -4.95
CA ILE A 202 6.18 2.69 -5.12
C ILE A 202 7.46 2.47 -5.93
N GLY A 203 8.33 1.59 -5.44
CA GLY A 203 9.68 1.43 -5.98
C GLY A 203 9.72 1.05 -7.46
N LEU A 204 9.19 -0.11 -7.82
CA LEU A 204 9.21 -0.61 -9.20
C LEU A 204 8.41 0.29 -10.17
N PRO A 205 7.18 0.75 -9.81
CA PRO A 205 6.44 1.73 -10.59
C PRO A 205 7.26 2.96 -10.96
N TRP A 206 7.93 3.54 -9.96
CA TRP A 206 8.76 4.73 -10.13
C TRP A 206 9.95 4.43 -11.03
N LEU A 207 10.68 3.34 -10.75
CA LEU A 207 11.87 2.96 -11.52
C LEU A 207 11.56 2.74 -12.99
N LEU A 208 10.44 2.08 -13.31
CA LEU A 208 10.05 1.84 -14.70
C LEU A 208 9.95 3.15 -15.48
N LEU A 209 9.20 4.11 -14.94
CA LEU A 209 8.95 5.37 -15.63
C LEU A 209 10.19 6.26 -15.58
N LEU A 210 10.98 6.24 -14.50
CA LEU A 210 12.24 6.94 -14.46
C LEU A 210 13.18 6.46 -15.57
N TRP A 211 13.37 5.15 -15.74
CA TRP A 211 14.23 4.57 -16.78
C TRP A 211 13.73 4.81 -18.20
N GLN A 212 12.43 4.92 -18.42
CA GLN A 212 11.88 5.21 -19.75
C GLN A 212 12.10 6.66 -20.20
N TYR A 213 12.24 7.59 -19.26
CA TYR A 213 12.19 9.02 -19.55
C TYR A 213 13.46 9.79 -19.14
N THR A 214 14.46 9.12 -18.56
CA THR A 214 15.72 9.75 -18.17
C THR A 214 16.89 9.19 -18.97
N ASP A 215 17.68 10.10 -19.57
CA ASP A 215 18.91 9.78 -20.29
C ASP A 215 20.17 10.20 -19.51
N GLU A 216 20.00 10.92 -18.39
CA GLU A 216 21.09 11.50 -17.62
C GLU A 216 21.44 10.69 -16.37
N ASN A 217 22.72 10.31 -16.22
CA ASN A 217 23.16 9.47 -15.11
C ASN A 217 22.97 10.11 -13.72
N THR A 218 23.11 11.43 -13.60
CA THR A 218 22.95 12.15 -12.32
C THR A 218 21.46 12.22 -11.93
N ALA A 219 20.61 12.58 -12.89
CA ALA A 219 19.15 12.55 -12.77
C ALA A 219 18.66 11.17 -12.32
N LEU A 220 19.17 10.13 -12.98
CA LEU A 220 18.88 8.74 -12.68
C LEU A 220 19.27 8.38 -11.25
N ALA A 221 20.47 8.74 -10.80
CA ALA A 221 20.93 8.44 -9.44
C ALA A 221 20.06 9.11 -8.38
N LEU A 222 19.72 10.38 -8.55
CA LEU A 222 18.84 11.12 -7.64
C LEU A 222 17.42 10.54 -7.66
N GLY A 223 16.88 10.24 -8.84
CA GLY A 223 15.56 9.64 -9.00
C GLY A 223 15.45 8.25 -8.39
N VAL A 224 16.49 7.42 -8.52
CA VAL A 224 16.56 6.08 -7.88
C VAL A 224 16.63 6.21 -6.36
N ALA A 225 17.46 7.13 -5.85
CA ALA A 225 17.54 7.40 -4.41
C ALA A 225 16.18 7.87 -3.86
N MET A 226 15.51 8.76 -4.59
CA MET A 226 14.17 9.25 -4.28
C MET A 226 13.13 8.12 -4.24
N ALA A 227 13.14 7.24 -5.23
CA ALA A 227 12.27 6.06 -5.28
C ALA A 227 12.49 5.13 -4.07
N GLY A 228 13.75 4.93 -3.67
CA GLY A 228 14.11 4.14 -2.49
C GLY A 228 13.59 4.75 -1.19
N LEU A 229 13.75 6.08 -1.02
CA LEU A 229 13.26 6.80 0.15
C LEU A 229 11.74 6.77 0.26
N TRP A 230 11.01 6.98 -0.85
CA TRP A 230 9.55 6.88 -0.84
C TRP A 230 9.04 5.46 -0.64
N THR A 231 9.78 4.45 -1.11
CA THR A 231 9.48 3.04 -0.81
C THR A 231 9.62 2.76 0.69
N LEU A 232 10.68 3.28 1.32
CA LEU A 232 10.91 3.19 2.76
C LEU A 232 9.81 3.93 3.55
N HIS A 233 9.46 5.14 3.11
CA HIS A 233 8.38 5.94 3.69
C HIS A 233 7.05 5.17 3.63
N HIS A 234 6.69 4.62 2.47
CA HIS A 234 5.46 3.85 2.31
C HIS A 234 5.44 2.57 3.15
N TRP A 235 6.61 1.95 3.35
CA TRP A 235 6.73 0.83 4.28
C TRP A 235 6.42 1.27 5.72
N GLY A 236 7.00 2.38 6.18
CA GLY A 236 6.67 2.98 7.48
C GLY A 236 5.18 3.35 7.60
N GLU A 237 4.61 3.95 6.56
CA GLU A 237 3.21 4.35 6.46
C GLU A 237 2.25 3.16 6.68
N VAL A 238 2.47 2.05 5.98
CA VAL A 238 1.60 0.88 6.10
C VAL A 238 1.70 0.28 7.50
N ARG A 239 2.89 0.28 8.11
CA ARG A 239 3.09 -0.22 9.47
C ARG A 239 2.43 0.67 10.53
N ILE A 240 2.61 1.99 10.46
CA ILE A 240 2.07 2.91 11.49
C ILE A 240 0.55 2.97 11.48
N ARG A 241 -0.08 2.72 10.32
CA ARG A 241 -1.53 2.59 10.22
C ARG A 241 -2.05 1.29 10.80
N ALA A 242 -1.25 0.22 10.75
CA ALA A 242 -1.59 -1.05 11.37
C ALA A 242 -1.40 -0.98 12.89
N ASP A 243 -0.31 -0.37 13.35
CA ASP A 243 -0.03 -0.15 14.77
C ASP A 243 0.59 1.24 14.97
N GLY A 244 -0.19 2.16 15.54
CA GLY A 244 0.21 3.55 15.76
C GLY A 244 1.38 3.72 16.75
N LEU A 245 1.75 2.67 17.48
CA LEU A 245 2.88 2.68 18.41
C LEU A 245 4.11 1.91 17.89
N ASP A 246 4.10 1.49 16.62
CA ASP A 246 5.20 0.74 16.03
C ASP A 246 6.46 1.61 15.88
N ALA A 247 7.46 1.36 16.73
CA ALA A 247 8.73 2.06 16.72
C ALA A 247 9.52 1.87 15.41
N ILE A 248 9.40 0.71 14.76
CA ILE A 248 10.03 0.47 13.47
C ILE A 248 9.36 1.33 12.41
N ALA A 249 8.03 1.45 12.46
CA ALA A 249 7.30 2.33 11.54
C ALA A 249 7.74 3.79 11.67
N MET A 250 7.85 4.29 12.90
CA MET A 250 8.36 5.65 13.17
C MET A 250 9.80 5.84 12.69
N LEU A 251 10.67 4.85 12.92
CA LEU A 251 12.06 4.90 12.45
C LEU A 251 12.14 4.95 10.92
N LEU A 252 11.34 4.13 10.21
CA LEU A 252 11.29 4.10 8.75
C LEU A 252 10.83 5.45 8.18
N LEU A 253 9.75 6.02 8.76
CA LEU A 253 9.27 7.35 8.39
C LEU A 253 10.36 8.40 8.64
N ALA A 254 10.92 8.48 9.85
CA ALA A 254 11.98 9.44 10.17
C ALA A 254 13.19 9.32 9.24
N ALA A 255 13.68 8.10 9.01
CA ALA A 255 14.84 7.84 8.16
C ALA A 255 14.55 8.25 6.71
N SER A 256 13.37 7.92 6.19
CA SER A 256 12.98 8.32 4.83
C SER A 256 12.89 9.83 4.68
N GLU A 257 12.24 10.53 5.62
CA GLU A 257 12.05 11.98 5.54
C GLU A 257 13.35 12.77 5.74
N LEU A 258 14.21 12.32 6.67
CA LEU A 258 15.55 12.89 6.82
C LEU A 258 16.39 12.64 5.57
N GLY A 259 16.30 11.44 4.99
CA GLY A 259 16.95 11.12 3.72
C GLY A 259 16.46 12.00 2.58
N LEU A 260 15.16 12.26 2.48
CA LEU A 260 14.57 13.20 1.51
C LEU A 260 15.15 14.60 1.69
N CYS A 261 15.23 15.07 2.94
CA CYS A 261 15.78 16.39 3.25
C CYS A 261 17.26 16.49 2.84
N VAL A 262 18.08 15.50 3.21
CA VAL A 262 19.50 15.44 2.84
C VAL A 262 19.66 15.41 1.32
N LEU A 263 18.87 14.59 0.62
CA LEU A 263 18.92 14.48 -0.84
C LEU A 263 18.61 15.82 -1.51
N LEU A 264 17.59 16.56 -1.06
CA LEU A 264 17.22 17.86 -1.62
C LEU A 264 18.23 18.97 -1.27
N ILE A 265 18.87 18.91 -0.11
CA ILE A 265 19.96 19.82 0.26
C ILE A 265 21.15 19.60 -0.68
N LEU A 266 21.53 18.34 -0.90
CA LEU A 266 22.62 17.98 -1.83
C LEU A 266 22.28 18.37 -3.28
N GLY A 267 21.02 18.23 -3.67
CA GLY A 267 20.49 18.70 -4.95
C GLY A 267 20.25 20.21 -5.05
N GLN A 268 20.61 20.99 -4.03
CA GLN A 268 20.50 22.46 -4.01
C GLN A 268 19.07 23.00 -4.24
N ALA A 269 18.03 22.33 -3.71
CA ALA A 269 16.64 22.77 -3.82
C ALA A 269 16.02 23.23 -2.47
N PRO A 270 16.49 24.36 -1.90
CA PRO A 270 16.05 24.79 -0.56
C PRO A 270 14.59 25.25 -0.52
N LEU A 271 14.05 25.79 -1.60
CA LEU A 271 12.63 26.21 -1.66
C LEU A 271 11.68 25.00 -1.68
N TRP A 272 12.02 23.98 -2.47
CA TRP A 272 11.26 22.73 -2.52
C TRP A 272 11.30 22.00 -1.17
N LEU A 273 12.47 21.98 -0.53
CA LEU A 273 12.64 21.42 0.81
C LEU A 273 11.67 22.05 1.82
N ALA A 274 11.56 23.39 1.85
CA ALA A 274 10.66 24.08 2.78
C ALA A 274 9.20 23.65 2.58
N ALA A 275 8.73 23.56 1.32
CA ALA A 275 7.38 23.11 1.01
C ALA A 275 7.14 21.66 1.45
N ILE A 276 8.09 20.76 1.19
CA ILE A 276 7.99 19.33 1.54
C ILE A 276 7.97 19.14 3.06
N VAL A 277 8.82 19.86 3.80
CA VAL A 277 8.82 19.82 5.27
C VAL A 277 7.48 20.27 5.84
N LEU A 278 6.88 21.34 5.30
CA LEU A 278 5.56 21.80 5.73
C LEU A 278 4.46 20.75 5.48
N LEU A 279 4.57 19.97 4.40
CA LEU A 279 3.60 18.91 4.07
C LEU A 279 3.75 17.67 4.96
N LEU A 280 4.96 17.37 5.41
CA LEU A 280 5.25 16.22 6.26
C LEU A 280 5.02 16.51 7.75
N LEU A 281 5.14 17.77 8.16
CA LEU A 281 4.97 18.24 9.55
C LEU A 281 3.68 17.76 10.24
N PRO A 282 2.49 17.77 9.59
CA PRO A 282 1.26 17.29 10.22
C PRO A 282 1.32 15.83 10.66
N THR A 283 2.11 14.99 9.99
CA THR A 283 2.33 13.59 10.36
C THR A 283 2.97 13.49 11.75
N TRP A 284 4.06 14.22 11.96
CA TRP A 284 4.78 14.25 13.24
C TRP A 284 3.97 14.93 14.33
N LEU A 285 3.23 15.99 14.00
CA LEU A 285 2.32 16.62 14.94
C LEU A 285 1.28 15.62 15.44
N ALA A 286 0.69 14.82 14.55
CA ALA A 286 -0.27 13.79 14.92
C ALA A 286 0.36 12.72 15.82
N ILE A 287 1.56 12.23 15.46
CA ILE A 287 2.30 11.22 16.24
C ILE A 287 2.61 11.74 17.66
N VAL A 288 3.15 12.95 17.78
CA VAL A 288 3.51 13.55 19.08
C VAL A 288 2.27 13.81 19.93
N GLN A 289 1.15 14.20 19.31
CA GLN A 289 -0.13 14.37 20.01
C GLN A 289 -0.82 13.04 20.36
N GLY A 290 -0.24 11.89 20.01
CA GLY A 290 -0.85 10.57 20.21
C GLY A 290 -2.12 10.36 19.38
N ARG A 291 -2.31 11.12 18.31
CA ARG A 291 -3.44 10.98 17.39
C ARG A 291 -3.13 9.92 16.35
N ALA A 292 -4.15 9.19 15.93
CA ALA A 292 -4.00 8.18 14.89
C ALA A 292 -3.61 8.83 13.55
N VAL A 293 -2.54 8.33 12.94
CA VAL A 293 -2.11 8.70 11.58
C VAL A 293 -3.03 7.98 10.59
N GLY A 294 -4.10 8.64 10.19
CA GLY A 294 -5.16 8.06 9.36
C GLY A 294 -5.09 8.47 7.88
N ARG A 295 -6.20 8.23 7.17
CA ARG A 295 -6.37 8.57 5.74
C ARG A 295 -6.18 10.06 5.42
N GLN A 296 -6.33 10.94 6.42
CA GLN A 296 -6.18 12.39 6.27
C GLN A 296 -4.77 12.82 5.83
N MET A 297 -3.75 12.00 6.12
CA MET A 297 -2.35 12.31 5.77
C MET A 297 -2.00 11.86 4.35
N GLN A 298 -2.79 10.98 3.73
CA GLN A 298 -2.57 10.47 2.36
C GLN A 298 -2.39 11.58 1.31
N PRO A 299 -3.28 12.60 1.20
CA PRO A 299 -3.10 13.66 0.21
C PRO A 299 -1.82 14.47 0.45
N LEU A 300 -1.43 14.68 1.71
CA LEU A 300 -0.20 15.42 2.06
C LEU A 300 1.04 14.64 1.63
N TRP A 301 1.07 13.33 1.90
CA TRP A 301 2.16 12.45 1.47
C TRP A 301 2.24 12.33 -0.05
N LEU A 302 1.10 12.19 -0.72
CA LEU A 302 1.05 12.16 -2.18
C LEU A 302 1.59 13.47 -2.77
N LEU A 303 1.16 14.62 -2.26
CA LEU A 303 1.65 15.91 -2.72
C LEU A 303 3.15 16.05 -2.47
N ALA A 304 3.64 15.68 -1.27
CA ALA A 304 5.06 15.69 -0.96
C ALA A 304 5.87 14.78 -1.91
N MET A 305 5.33 13.61 -2.27
CA MET A 305 5.94 12.69 -3.22
C MET A 305 6.07 13.31 -4.62
N LEU A 306 4.98 13.86 -5.15
CA LEU A 306 4.98 14.48 -6.47
C LEU A 306 5.85 15.76 -6.51
N LEU A 307 5.83 16.57 -5.45
CA LEU A 307 6.66 17.78 -5.37
C LEU A 307 8.15 17.45 -5.22
N SER A 308 8.51 16.43 -4.43
CA SER A 308 9.91 15.99 -4.31
C SER A 308 10.43 15.41 -5.61
N ALA A 309 9.61 14.65 -6.34
CA ALA A 309 9.94 14.18 -7.67
C ALA A 309 10.13 15.33 -8.66
N LEU A 310 9.19 16.27 -8.71
CA LEU A 310 9.29 17.46 -9.56
C LEU A 310 10.54 18.28 -9.24
N ALA A 311 10.88 18.43 -7.95
CA ALA A 311 12.08 19.13 -7.51
C ALA A 311 13.35 18.49 -8.07
N VAL A 312 13.44 17.16 -8.04
CA VAL A 312 14.56 16.42 -8.64
C VAL A 312 14.59 16.59 -10.16
N GLY A 313 13.42 16.54 -10.81
CA GLY A 313 13.33 16.73 -12.26
C GLY A 313 13.78 18.13 -12.73
N GLN A 314 13.68 19.15 -11.88
CA GLN A 314 14.13 20.52 -12.19
C GLN A 314 15.62 20.76 -11.89
N MET A 315 16.30 19.82 -11.23
CA MET A 315 17.75 19.90 -10.99
C MET A 315 18.57 19.42 -12.20
N ASN A 316 17.91 18.74 -13.14
CA ASN A 316 18.48 18.29 -14.41
C ASN A 316 18.26 19.38 -15.47
#